data_AF-A0A496YKU0-F1
#
_entry.id   AF-A0A496YKU0-F1
#
_cell.length_a   1.000
_cell.length_b   1.000
_cell.length_c   1.000
_cell.angle_alpha   90.00
_cell.angle_beta   90.00
_cell.angle_gamma   90.00
#
_symmetry.space_group_name_H-M   'P 1'
#
loop_
_entity.id
_entity.type
_entity.pdbx_description
1 polymer ?
#
loop_
_entity_poly.entity_id
_entity_poly.type
_entity_poly.pdbx_seq_one_letter_code
_entity_poly.pdbx_strand_id
1 'polypeptide(L)'
;MQCKYHPDRKAEYFCSTCHAPLCEECAEELSPGVFTCFQCAMVRQISEVGSKLSEKRSKAEEKKRRKRWGPFQYFLVVSSVLIVVMWGVILLGGQPAPASKVNLAKGGRVLLFMVDAAIKRYAHYEGHRYPESLSELVPRYLAFKGPERAYLNQLSYRKDPVKGYRLTLLYPKKGEMNLILTARGIEYHSSAGGGAQ
;
A
#
# COMPACT_ATOMS: atom_id res chain seq x y z
N MET A 1 38.47 30.14 -61.13
CA MET A 1 37.48 29.81 -60.07
C MET A 1 38.14 30.11 -58.74
N GLN A 2 37.46 30.84 -57.84
CA GLN A 2 38.01 31.22 -56.55
C GLN A 2 37.48 30.30 -55.45
N CYS A 3 38.24 30.13 -54.38
CA CYS A 3 37.81 29.35 -53.22
C CYS A 3 36.64 30.06 -52.51
N LYS A 4 35.64 29.29 -52.08
CA LYS A 4 34.48 29.81 -51.34
C LYS A 4 34.88 30.55 -50.06
N TYR A 5 35.94 30.10 -49.39
CA TYR A 5 36.39 30.65 -48.10
C TYR A 5 37.51 31.68 -48.24
N HIS A 6 38.15 31.74 -49.39
CA HIS A 6 39.26 32.66 -49.67
C HIS A 6 39.11 33.24 -51.08
N PRO A 7 38.65 34.50 -51.23
CA PRO A 7 38.48 35.12 -52.54
C PRO A 7 39.82 35.31 -53.27
N ASP A 8 40.93 35.40 -52.53
CA ASP A 8 42.27 35.64 -53.07
C ASP A 8 42.97 34.37 -53.58
N ARG A 9 42.37 33.19 -53.41
CA ARG A 9 42.98 31.90 -53.77
C ARG A 9 42.21 31.19 -54.89
N LYS A 10 42.95 30.55 -55.80
CA LYS A 10 42.36 29.70 -56.84
C LYS A 10 41.85 28.40 -56.23
N ALA A 11 40.69 27.96 -56.69
CA ALA A 11 40.12 26.67 -56.30
C ALA A 11 40.62 25.57 -57.25
N GLU A 12 41.06 24.46 -56.66
CA GLU A 12 41.59 23.28 -57.36
C GLU A 12 40.67 22.06 -57.19
N TYR A 13 39.92 22.02 -56.09
CA TYR A 13 39.06 20.90 -55.72
C TYR A 13 37.61 21.31 -55.57
N PHE A 14 36.69 20.35 -55.69
CA PHE A 14 35.26 20.54 -55.44
C PHE A 14 34.80 19.64 -54.31
N CYS A 15 34.00 20.18 -53.39
CA CYS A 15 33.39 19.36 -52.35
C CYS A 15 32.40 18.36 -52.96
N SER A 16 32.56 17.07 -52.66
CA SER A 16 31.65 16.02 -53.12
C SER A 16 30.21 16.11 -52.59
N THR A 17 29.97 16.89 -51.53
CA THR A 17 28.65 17.01 -50.87
C THR A 17 27.93 18.31 -51.23
N CYS A 18 28.64 19.44 -51.25
CA CYS A 18 28.03 20.77 -51.53
C CYS A 18 28.49 21.39 -52.84
N HIS A 19 29.38 20.73 -53.58
CA HIS A 19 29.97 21.19 -54.85
C HIS A 19 30.62 22.59 -54.78
N ALA A 20 30.97 23.05 -53.58
CA ALA A 20 31.68 24.30 -53.40
C ALA A 20 33.13 24.18 -53.91
N PRO A 21 33.66 25.21 -54.58
CA PRO A 21 35.06 25.27 -54.99
C PRO A 21 35.97 25.52 -53.77
N LEU A 22 37.03 24.73 -53.65
CA LEU A 22 37.98 24.71 -52.52
C LEU A 22 39.42 24.84 -53.02
N CYS A 23 40.25 25.58 -52.28
CA CYS A 23 41.70 25.50 -52.43
C CYS A 23 42.27 24.28 -51.70
N GLU A 24 43.53 23.94 -51.96
CA GLU A 24 44.24 22.81 -51.35
C GLU A 24 44.14 22.82 -49.82
N GLU A 25 44.27 23.97 -49.16
CA GLU A 25 44.16 24.08 -47.70
C GLU A 25 42.74 23.84 -47.16
N CYS A 26 41.69 24.03 -47.96
CA CYS A 26 40.31 23.88 -47.52
C CYS A 26 39.72 22.51 -47.88
N ALA A 27 40.45 21.70 -48.65
CA ALA A 27 40.03 20.40 -49.13
C ALA A 27 40.59 19.30 -48.22
N GLU A 28 39.71 18.58 -47.53
CA GLU A 28 40.07 17.37 -46.80
C GLU A 28 39.82 16.15 -47.69
N GLU A 29 40.85 15.31 -47.86
CA GLU A 29 40.75 14.05 -48.58
C GLU A 29 40.19 12.96 -47.65
N LEU A 30 38.94 12.55 -47.90
CA LEU A 30 38.25 11.52 -47.11
C LEU A 30 38.55 10.11 -47.63
N SER A 31 38.93 10.00 -48.90
CA SER A 31 39.18 8.76 -49.65
C SER A 31 39.99 9.15 -50.89
N PRO A 32 40.79 8.25 -51.49
CA PRO A 32 41.61 8.59 -52.66
C PRO A 32 40.75 9.21 -53.76
N GLY A 33 40.98 10.51 -54.04
CA GLY A 33 40.26 11.28 -55.06
C GLY A 33 38.90 11.87 -54.67
N VAL A 34 38.49 11.81 -53.38
CA VAL A 34 37.24 12.41 -52.89
C VAL A 34 37.54 13.52 -51.87
N PHE A 35 37.35 14.76 -52.33
CA PHE A 35 37.57 15.96 -51.51
C PHE A 35 36.27 16.47 -50.88
N THR A 36 36.34 16.91 -49.63
CA THR A 36 35.21 17.50 -48.91
C THR A 36 35.63 18.80 -48.21
N CYS A 37 34.69 19.72 -48.01
CA CYS A 37 34.94 20.88 -47.17
C CYS A 37 34.77 20.51 -45.70
N PHE A 38 35.45 21.25 -44.81
CA PHE A 38 35.43 21.04 -43.36
C PHE A 38 34.02 20.94 -42.77
N GLN A 39 33.08 21.80 -43.21
CA GLN A 39 31.70 21.77 -42.75
C GLN A 39 30.98 20.45 -43.09
N CYS A 40 31.16 19.94 -44.32
CA CYS A 40 30.55 18.69 -44.75
C CYS A 40 31.21 17.47 -44.09
N ALA A 41 32.53 17.51 -43.89
CA ALA A 41 33.26 16.47 -43.18
C ALA A 41 32.78 16.34 -41.72
N MET A 42 32.63 17.46 -41.02
CA MET A 42 32.14 17.50 -39.63
C MET A 42 30.71 16.95 -39.50
N VAL A 43 29.79 17.36 -40.38
CA VAL A 43 28.39 16.87 -40.35
C VAL A 43 28.32 15.36 -40.57
N ARG A 44 29.16 14.81 -41.46
CA ARG A 44 29.23 13.36 -41.68
C ARG A 44 29.69 12.61 -40.43
N GLN A 45 30.75 13.07 -39.76
CA GLN A 45 31.25 12.43 -38.54
C GLN A 45 30.17 12.36 -37.44
N ILE A 46 29.41 13.45 -37.24
CA ILE A 46 28.33 13.48 -36.25
C ILE A 46 27.20 12.52 -36.64
N SER A 47 26.84 12.46 -37.93
CA SER A 47 25.78 11.57 -38.43
C SER A 47 26.15 10.08 -38.32
N GLU A 48 27.42 9.73 -38.52
CA GLU A 48 27.89 8.34 -38.46
C GLU A 48 27.97 7.81 -37.02
N VAL A 49 28.27 8.69 -36.05
CA VAL A 49 28.23 8.34 -34.62
C VAL A 49 26.78 8.18 -34.15
N GLY A 50 25.87 9.04 -34.61
CA GLY A 50 24.43 8.94 -34.31
C GLY A 50 23.80 7.65 -34.84
N SER A 51 24.15 7.25 -36.07
CA SER A 51 23.63 6.01 -36.68
C SER A 51 24.18 4.74 -36.01
N LYS A 52 25.47 4.70 -35.63
CA LYS A 52 26.06 3.57 -34.89
C LYS A 52 25.45 3.39 -33.50
N LEU A 53 25.09 4.46 -32.79
CA LEU A 53 24.42 4.39 -31.49
C LEU A 53 22.96 3.92 -31.60
N SER A 54 22.23 4.40 -32.61
CA SER A 54 20.85 3.98 -32.91
C SER A 54 20.79 2.50 -33.28
N GLU A 55 21.68 2.05 -34.17
CA GLU A 55 21.71 0.67 -34.65
C GLU A 55 22.13 -0.34 -33.58
N LYS A 56 22.97 0.08 -32.61
CA LYS A 56 23.33 -0.76 -31.46
C LYS A 56 22.19 -0.90 -30.45
N ARG A 57 21.32 0.12 -30.32
CA ARG A 57 20.10 0.06 -29.49
C ARG A 57 19.00 -0.79 -30.13
N SER A 58 18.75 -0.65 -31.43
CA SER A 58 17.73 -1.45 -32.12
C SER A 58 18.06 -2.94 -32.15
N LYS A 59 19.33 -3.31 -32.37
CA LYS A 59 19.80 -4.72 -32.30
C LYS A 59 19.70 -5.32 -30.88
N ALA A 60 19.77 -4.50 -29.83
CA ALA A 60 19.59 -4.96 -28.44
C ALA A 60 18.11 -5.17 -28.10
N GLU A 61 17.20 -4.37 -28.66
CA GLU A 61 15.76 -4.53 -28.48
C GLU A 61 15.18 -5.72 -29.25
N GLU A 62 15.64 -5.98 -30.48
CA GLU A 62 15.23 -7.18 -31.24
C GLU A 62 15.70 -8.48 -30.58
N LYS A 63 16.92 -8.50 -29.99
CA LYS A 63 17.40 -9.66 -29.22
C LYS A 63 16.62 -9.87 -27.91
N LYS A 64 16.05 -8.82 -27.30
CA LYS A 64 15.16 -8.97 -26.13
C LYS A 64 13.79 -9.54 -26.51
N ARG A 65 13.23 -9.17 -27.67
CA ARG A 65 11.93 -9.68 -28.14
C ARG A 65 11.94 -11.16 -28.55
N ARG A 66 13.09 -11.70 -28.99
CA ARG A 66 13.24 -13.13 -29.33
C ARG A 66 13.64 -14.03 -28.16
N LYS A 67 13.80 -13.50 -26.95
CA LYS A 67 14.05 -14.32 -25.77
C LYS A 67 12.75 -15.06 -25.45
N ARG A 68 12.63 -16.31 -25.91
CA ARG A 68 11.50 -17.21 -25.63
C ARG A 68 11.09 -17.03 -24.18
N TRP A 69 9.86 -16.56 -23.97
CA TRP A 69 9.34 -16.37 -22.62
C TRP A 69 9.45 -17.69 -21.88
N GLY A 70 10.29 -17.74 -20.86
CA GLY A 70 10.47 -18.95 -20.08
C GLY A 70 9.18 -19.30 -19.34
N PRO A 71 8.98 -20.57 -18.96
CA PRO A 71 7.81 -20.99 -18.18
C PRO A 71 7.66 -20.17 -16.89
N PHE A 72 8.77 -19.65 -16.35
CA PHE A 72 8.79 -18.76 -15.20
C PHE A 72 8.09 -17.40 -15.44
N GLN A 73 8.20 -16.82 -16.64
CA GLN A 73 7.52 -15.56 -16.96
C GLN A 73 6.01 -15.77 -17.09
N TYR A 74 5.60 -16.88 -17.69
CA TYR A 74 4.18 -17.28 -17.68
C TYR A 74 3.66 -17.47 -16.26
N PHE A 75 4.42 -18.15 -15.39
CA PHE A 75 4.04 -18.32 -13.99
C PHE A 75 3.89 -16.98 -13.25
N LEU A 76 4.81 -16.03 -13.45
CA LEU A 76 4.74 -14.70 -12.85
C LEU A 76 3.54 -13.88 -13.34
N VAL A 77 3.23 -13.93 -14.63
CA VAL A 77 2.08 -13.21 -15.19
C VAL A 77 0.77 -13.79 -14.64
N VAL A 78 0.65 -15.12 -14.62
CA VAL A 78 -0.54 -15.79 -14.09
C VAL A 78 -0.71 -15.54 -12.59
N SER A 79 0.36 -15.63 -11.79
CA SER A 79 0.28 -15.35 -10.35
C SER A 79 -0.10 -13.90 -10.07
N SER A 80 0.47 -12.95 -10.82
CA SER A 80 0.10 -11.53 -10.74
C SER A 80 -1.37 -11.31 -11.04
N VAL A 81 -1.91 -11.93 -12.10
CA VAL A 81 -3.33 -11.80 -12.46
C VAL A 81 -4.22 -12.39 -11.36
N LEU A 82 -3.88 -13.56 -10.82
CA LEU A 82 -4.64 -14.19 -9.73
C LEU A 82 -4.66 -13.32 -8.47
N ILE A 83 -3.52 -12.70 -8.12
CA ILE A 83 -3.44 -11.78 -6.97
C ILE A 83 -4.36 -10.58 -7.22
N VAL A 84 -4.31 -9.94 -8.39
CA VAL A 84 -5.17 -8.78 -8.70
C VAL A 84 -6.66 -9.17 -8.66
N VAL A 85 -7.03 -10.33 -9.19
CA VAL A 85 -8.41 -10.83 -9.12
C VAL A 85 -8.84 -11.07 -7.67
N MET A 86 -7.99 -11.72 -6.87
CA MET A 86 -8.27 -11.97 -5.45
C MET A 86 -8.47 -10.66 -4.67
N TRP A 87 -7.58 -9.68 -4.85
CA TRP A 87 -7.72 -8.36 -4.26
C TRP A 87 -8.96 -7.63 -4.78
N GLY A 88 -9.27 -7.75 -6.06
CA GLY A 88 -10.49 -7.22 -6.67
C GLY A 88 -11.74 -7.80 -6.03
N VAL A 89 -11.78 -9.11 -5.76
CA VAL A 89 -12.88 -9.77 -5.04
C VAL A 89 -12.95 -9.30 -3.58
N ILE A 90 -11.82 -9.08 -2.91
CA ILE A 90 -11.82 -8.55 -1.52
C ILE A 90 -12.34 -7.10 -1.48
N LEU A 91 -11.98 -6.28 -2.47
CA LEU A 91 -12.36 -4.86 -2.52
C LEU A 91 -13.79 -4.62 -3.06
N LEU A 92 -14.21 -5.34 -4.12
CA LEU A 92 -15.57 -5.22 -4.68
C LEU A 92 -16.57 -6.15 -4.02
N GLY A 93 -16.15 -7.33 -3.58
CA GLY A 93 -17.01 -8.32 -2.93
C GLY A 93 -17.29 -8.00 -1.48
N GLY A 94 -17.27 -6.71 -1.12
CA GLY A 94 -17.47 -6.16 0.21
C GLY A 94 -18.39 -7.04 1.01
N GLN A 95 -17.79 -7.90 1.85
CA GLN A 95 -18.56 -8.67 2.79
C GLN A 95 -19.31 -7.61 3.59
N PRO A 96 -20.65 -7.59 3.57
CA PRO A 96 -21.37 -6.66 4.43
C PRO A 96 -20.81 -6.91 5.82
N ALA A 97 -20.17 -5.88 6.40
CA ALA A 97 -19.57 -5.96 7.73
C ALA A 97 -20.55 -6.75 8.58
N PRO A 98 -20.15 -7.92 9.14
CA PRO A 98 -21.09 -8.92 9.64
C PRO A 98 -22.08 -8.16 10.50
N ALA A 99 -23.31 -8.01 9.99
CA ALA A 99 -24.30 -7.18 10.62
C ALA A 99 -24.40 -7.79 12.01
N SER A 100 -23.88 -7.09 13.01
CA SER A 100 -23.68 -7.62 14.35
C SER A 100 -25.05 -7.70 14.99
N LYS A 101 -25.87 -8.64 14.53
CA LYS A 101 -27.02 -9.18 15.25
C LYS A 101 -26.47 -10.11 16.34
N VAL A 102 -25.47 -9.63 17.07
CA VAL A 102 -25.14 -10.19 18.38
C VAL A 102 -26.36 -9.84 19.20
N ASN A 103 -27.22 -10.82 19.45
CA ASN A 103 -28.37 -10.66 20.32
C ASN A 103 -27.85 -10.43 21.76
N LEU A 104 -27.44 -9.20 22.06
CA LEU A 104 -26.95 -8.75 23.37
C LEU A 104 -27.98 -9.07 24.47
N ALA A 105 -29.28 -9.03 24.12
CA ALA A 105 -30.38 -9.41 25.00
C ALA A 105 -30.40 -10.90 25.40
N LYS A 106 -29.88 -11.82 24.58
CA LYS A 106 -29.85 -13.27 24.88
C LYS A 106 -28.46 -13.74 25.35
N GLY A 107 -27.41 -12.98 25.05
CA GLY A 107 -26.01 -13.31 25.33
C GLY A 107 -25.39 -12.42 26.40
N GLY A 108 -25.89 -12.48 27.65
CA GLY A 108 -25.38 -11.65 28.76
C GLY A 108 -23.86 -11.76 28.97
N ARG A 109 -23.24 -12.91 28.68
CA ARG A 109 -21.78 -13.07 28.72
C ARG A 109 -21.06 -12.24 27.64
N VAL A 110 -21.64 -12.15 26.45
CA VAL A 110 -21.07 -11.34 25.35
C VAL A 110 -21.12 -9.86 25.72
N LEU A 111 -22.23 -9.42 26.32
CA LEU A 111 -22.35 -8.07 26.87
C LEU A 111 -21.31 -7.82 27.98
N LEU A 112 -21.12 -8.77 28.89
CA LEU A 112 -20.13 -8.71 29.96
C LEU A 112 -18.70 -8.50 29.42
N PHE A 113 -18.26 -9.31 28.45
CA PHE A 113 -16.94 -9.18 27.83
C PHE A 113 -16.80 -7.92 26.97
N MET A 114 -17.86 -7.51 26.28
CA MET A 114 -17.86 -6.28 25.49
C MET A 114 -17.66 -5.04 26.36
N VAL A 115 -18.36 -4.97 27.50
CA VAL A 115 -18.23 -3.87 28.45
C VAL A 115 -16.88 -3.90 29.16
N ASP A 116 -16.36 -5.07 29.52
CA ASP A 116 -15.00 -5.24 30.06
C ASP A 116 -13.92 -4.68 29.11
N ALA A 117 -14.01 -5.01 27.82
CA ALA A 117 -13.11 -4.48 26.81
C ALA A 117 -13.22 -2.95 26.69
N ALA A 118 -14.43 -2.39 26.80
CA ALA A 118 -14.64 -0.95 26.79
C ALA A 118 -14.02 -0.25 28.02
N ILE A 119 -14.16 -0.83 29.21
CA ILE A 119 -13.54 -0.32 30.45
C ILE A 119 -12.01 -0.33 30.33
N LYS A 120 -11.43 -1.41 29.78
CA LYS A 120 -9.98 -1.49 29.54
C LYS A 120 -9.49 -0.42 28.57
N ARG A 121 -10.24 -0.15 27.50
CA ARG A 121 -9.94 0.94 26.57
C ARG A 121 -10.05 2.31 27.25
N TYR A 122 -11.12 2.55 28.01
CA TYR A 122 -11.27 3.78 28.79
C TYR A 122 -10.04 4.00 29.68
N ALA A 123 -9.65 2.99 30.46
CA ALA A 123 -8.48 3.07 31.32
C ALA A 123 -7.18 3.31 30.55
N HIS A 124 -7.03 2.75 29.36
CA HIS A 124 -5.87 3.00 28.52
C HIS A 124 -5.79 4.46 28.03
N TYR A 125 -6.92 5.07 27.67
CA TYR A 125 -6.93 6.43 27.11
C TYR A 125 -7.05 7.54 28.15
N GLU A 126 -7.66 7.28 29.30
CA GLU A 126 -7.92 8.25 30.37
C GLU A 126 -6.90 8.14 31.53
N GLY A 127 -5.68 7.68 31.23
CA GLY A 127 -4.55 7.70 32.17
C GLY A 127 -4.63 6.67 33.30
N HIS A 128 -4.97 5.42 32.97
CA HIS A 128 -5.13 4.29 33.91
C HIS A 128 -6.22 4.46 34.97
N ARG A 129 -7.18 5.36 34.72
CA ARG A 129 -8.36 5.56 35.57
C ARG A 129 -9.53 4.71 35.09
N TYR A 130 -10.29 4.16 36.02
CA TYR A 130 -11.54 3.46 35.71
C TYR A 130 -12.73 4.41 35.86
N PRO A 131 -13.77 4.27 35.01
CA PRO A 131 -14.95 5.14 35.03
C PRO A 131 -15.69 4.99 36.37
N GLU A 132 -16.37 6.04 36.83
CA GLU A 132 -17.21 5.94 38.04
C GLU A 132 -18.50 5.18 37.75
N SER A 133 -19.00 5.31 36.52
CA SER A 133 -20.23 4.66 36.05
C SER A 133 -20.08 4.06 34.65
N LEU A 134 -20.83 2.99 34.36
CA LEU A 134 -20.85 2.39 33.01
C LEU A 134 -21.39 3.35 31.94
N SER A 135 -22.15 4.37 32.35
CA SER A 135 -22.71 5.39 31.47
C SER A 135 -21.65 6.27 30.81
N GLU A 136 -20.50 6.49 31.47
CA GLU A 136 -19.37 7.28 30.93
C GLU A 136 -18.70 6.62 29.73
N LEU A 137 -18.90 5.31 29.56
CA LEU A 137 -18.38 4.57 28.41
C LEU A 137 -19.18 4.89 27.13
N VAL A 138 -20.43 5.36 27.26
CA VAL A 138 -21.30 5.67 26.12
C VAL A 138 -21.27 7.18 25.84
N PRO A 139 -21.14 7.64 24.58
CA PRO A 139 -21.02 6.83 23.35
C PRO A 139 -19.57 6.53 22.94
N ARG A 140 -18.58 7.09 23.65
CA ARG A 140 -17.19 7.18 23.17
C ARG A 140 -16.47 5.82 23.09
N TYR A 141 -16.77 4.90 24.01
CA TYR A 141 -16.15 3.58 24.10
C TYR A 141 -17.13 2.42 23.86
N LEU A 142 -18.43 2.67 24.03
CA LEU A 142 -19.55 1.78 23.70
C LEU A 142 -20.53 2.50 22.78
N ALA A 143 -20.67 2.00 21.56
CA ALA A 143 -21.55 2.56 20.53
C ALA A 143 -23.03 2.14 20.74
N PHE A 144 -23.54 2.25 21.97
CA PHE A 144 -24.93 1.92 22.28
C PHE A 144 -25.87 3.07 21.89
N LYS A 145 -26.90 2.72 21.12
CA LYS A 145 -28.01 3.61 20.78
C LYS A 145 -29.02 3.65 21.93
N GLY A 146 -29.83 4.72 22.02
CA GLY A 146 -30.75 4.99 23.15
C GLY A 146 -31.31 3.77 23.90
N PRO A 147 -32.08 2.86 23.25
CA PRO A 147 -32.68 1.70 23.92
C PRO A 147 -31.68 0.64 24.37
N GLU A 148 -30.49 0.58 23.76
CA GLU A 148 -29.44 -0.40 24.10
C GLU A 148 -28.70 -0.04 25.39
N ARG A 149 -28.81 1.21 25.85
CA ARG A 149 -28.28 1.62 27.16
C ARG A 149 -28.91 0.84 28.31
N ALA A 150 -30.16 0.40 28.15
CA ALA A 150 -30.86 -0.41 29.14
C ALA A 150 -30.19 -1.78 29.36
N TYR A 151 -29.39 -2.29 28.41
CA TYR A 151 -28.63 -3.52 28.61
C TYR A 151 -27.55 -3.37 29.68
N LEU A 152 -27.01 -2.17 29.92
CA LEU A 152 -26.05 -1.93 31.00
C LEU A 152 -26.64 -2.24 32.38
N ASN A 153 -27.97 -2.12 32.55
CA ASN A 153 -28.67 -2.46 33.78
C ASN A 153 -28.71 -3.96 34.08
N GLN A 154 -28.26 -4.81 33.15
CA GLN A 154 -28.09 -6.25 33.38
C GLN A 154 -26.74 -6.57 34.05
N LEU A 155 -25.85 -5.59 34.13
CA LEU A 155 -24.52 -5.71 34.71
C LEU A 155 -24.44 -4.98 36.05
N SER A 156 -23.69 -5.56 36.98
CA SER A 156 -23.28 -4.90 38.21
C SER A 156 -21.82 -4.47 38.06
N TYR A 157 -21.58 -3.17 38.16
CA TYR A 157 -20.25 -2.57 38.11
C TYR A 157 -19.93 -1.92 39.45
N ARG A 158 -18.72 -2.18 39.96
CA ARG A 158 -18.18 -1.48 41.11
C ARG A 158 -16.70 -1.21 40.91
N LYS A 159 -16.30 0.04 41.06
CA LYS A 159 -14.89 0.44 41.11
C LYS A 159 -14.27 -0.09 42.40
N ASP A 160 -13.11 -0.73 42.29
CA ASP A 160 -12.41 -1.36 43.41
C ASP A 160 -10.98 -0.79 43.44
N PRO A 161 -10.55 -0.06 44.48
CA PRO A 161 -9.22 0.56 44.50
C PRO A 161 -8.07 -0.47 44.51
N VAL A 162 -8.33 -1.72 44.92
CA VAL A 162 -7.31 -2.78 45.02
C VAL A 162 -7.28 -3.63 43.75
N LYS A 163 -8.46 -4.01 43.24
CA LYS A 163 -8.61 -4.86 42.05
C LYS A 163 -8.90 -4.11 40.74
N GLY A 164 -9.00 -2.79 40.79
CA GLY A 164 -9.36 -1.88 39.69
C GLY A 164 -10.87 -1.71 39.54
N TYR A 165 -11.55 -2.78 39.14
CA TYR A 165 -13.02 -2.83 39.08
C TYR A 165 -13.51 -4.26 39.22
N ARG A 166 -14.80 -4.41 39.49
CA ARG A 166 -15.54 -5.67 39.44
C ARG A 166 -16.75 -5.48 38.54
N LEU A 167 -16.86 -6.35 37.55
CA LEU A 167 -17.98 -6.39 36.62
C LEU A 167 -18.59 -7.79 36.63
N THR A 168 -19.89 -7.89 36.92
CA THR A 168 -20.63 -9.17 36.99
C THR A 168 -21.98 -9.05 36.31
N LEU A 169 -22.60 -10.19 36.00
CA LEU A 169 -24.00 -10.27 35.59
C LEU A 169 -24.91 -10.28 36.82
N LEU A 170 -25.96 -9.45 36.83
CA LEU A 170 -26.93 -9.40 37.94
C LEU A 170 -27.78 -10.67 38.02
N TYR A 171 -28.15 -11.23 36.86
CA TYR A 171 -28.98 -12.43 36.77
C TYR A 171 -28.24 -13.51 35.96
N PRO A 172 -27.30 -14.26 36.57
CA PRO A 172 -26.71 -15.42 35.91
C PRO A 172 -27.78 -16.48 35.65
N LYS A 173 -27.69 -17.19 34.52
CA LYS A 173 -28.60 -18.30 34.24
C LYS A 173 -28.43 -19.39 35.30
N LYS A 174 -29.55 -19.95 35.78
CA LYS A 174 -29.58 -21.01 36.78
C LYS A 174 -28.70 -22.18 36.33
N GLY A 175 -27.69 -22.54 37.13
CA GLY A 175 -26.71 -23.59 36.83
C GLY A 175 -25.41 -23.13 36.18
N GLU A 176 -25.27 -21.84 35.83
CA GLU A 176 -24.01 -21.28 35.34
C GLU A 176 -23.16 -20.65 36.46
N MET A 177 -21.84 -20.80 36.37
CA MET A 177 -20.90 -20.13 37.28
C MET A 177 -20.97 -18.61 37.11
N ASN A 178 -20.90 -17.87 38.22
CA ASN A 178 -20.94 -16.42 38.17
C ASN A 178 -19.54 -15.89 37.84
N LEU A 179 -19.44 -15.11 36.76
CA LEU A 179 -18.19 -14.58 36.24
C LEU A 179 -17.98 -13.17 36.79
N ILE A 180 -16.85 -12.97 37.49
CA ILE A 180 -16.41 -11.65 37.95
C ILE A 180 -15.21 -11.23 37.11
N LEU A 181 -15.40 -10.21 36.28
CA LEU A 181 -14.32 -9.62 35.51
C LEU A 181 -13.68 -8.49 36.32
N THR A 182 -12.36 -8.51 36.41
CA THR A 182 -11.54 -7.51 37.08
C THR A 182 -10.43 -7.02 36.16
N ALA A 183 -9.76 -5.92 36.54
CA ALA A 183 -8.60 -5.44 35.78
C ALA A 183 -7.45 -6.45 35.73
N ARG A 184 -7.32 -7.31 36.75
CA ARG A 184 -6.25 -8.31 36.87
C ARG A 184 -6.58 -9.65 36.22
N GLY A 185 -7.85 -9.92 35.90
CA GLY A 185 -8.27 -11.19 35.32
C GLY A 185 -9.72 -11.57 35.63
N ILE A 186 -10.03 -12.84 35.37
CA ILE A 186 -11.37 -13.43 35.54
C ILE A 186 -11.39 -14.24 36.83
N GLU A 187 -12.28 -13.91 37.75
CA GLU A 187 -12.57 -14.69 38.95
C GLU A 187 -13.86 -15.48 38.75
N TYR A 188 -13.83 -16.78 39.03
CA TYR A 188 -14.99 -17.66 38.97
C TYR A 188 -15.51 -17.87 40.38
N HIS A 189 -16.75 -17.48 40.65
CA HIS A 189 -17.43 -17.86 41.88
C HIS A 189 -18.49 -18.91 41.56
N SER A 190 -18.39 -20.06 42.23
CA SER A 190 -19.50 -20.99 42.32
C SER A 190 -20.63 -20.26 43.03
N SER A 191 -21.81 -20.24 42.40
CA SER A 191 -23.03 -19.77 43.05
C SER A 191 -23.41 -20.78 44.13
N ALA A 192 -22.76 -20.71 45.29
CA ALA A 192 -23.15 -21.45 46.48
C ALA A 192 -24.47 -20.88 47.00
N GLY A 193 -25.51 -21.71 47.06
CA GLY A 193 -26.70 -21.45 47.87
C GLY A 193 -28.00 -21.24 47.10
N GLY A 194 -28.52 -22.31 46.48
CA GLY A 194 -29.96 -22.56 46.57
C GLY A 194 -30.23 -23.22 47.91
N GLY A 195 -30.43 -22.41 48.96
CA GLY A 195 -30.81 -22.87 50.29
C GLY A 195 -31.58 -21.80 51.04
N ALA A 196 -32.82 -22.17 51.43
CA ALA A 196 -33.76 -21.55 52.37
C ALA A 196 -34.97 -20.80 51.77
N GLN A 197 -36.03 -21.56 51.41
CA GLN A 197 -37.27 -21.70 52.19
C GLN A 197 -38.11 -22.83 51.63
#